data_AF-A0A7C3JUH5-F1
#
_entry.id   AF-A0A7C3JUH5-F1
#
_cell.length_a   1.000
_cell.length_b   1.000
_cell.length_c   1.000
_cell.angle_alpha   90.00
_cell.angle_beta   90.00
_cell.angle_gamma   90.00
#
_symmetry.space_group_name_H-M   'P 1'
#
loop_
_entity.id
_entity.type
_entity.pdbx_description
1 polymer ?
#
loop_
_entity_poly.entity_id
_entity_poly.type
_entity_poly.pdbx_seq_one_letter_code
_entity_poly.pdbx_strand_id
1 'polypeptide(L)'
;LEPLGTLIEYLRASYARDYKRAYRLISAEDRRLKDEKTFVAERGAFTGFTLEAARILAESIRATPIDARESGDRMTLKVRLALPDANKLAPQLLGWDEERLNALPAGEQRSLAQRLRESSRKNDLPMIEGEETFNLIREAGHWKIHLDWAEGVKVAFRPVVPAGVPIELKLLQPEVRSQPGEPFNVALQVKNNGKDPIVARIGHRVEPYEYRDHLDLLECGFLLPVRLLPGQEEEFTSTYFLGGGLPQDLRRLEVSYELVVLH
;
A
#
# COMPACT_ATOMS: atom_id res chain seq x y z
N LEU A 1 -13.40 24.03 -1.68
CA LEU A 1 -14.01 22.86 -2.31
C LEU A 1 -14.85 22.16 -1.26
N GLU A 2 -16.07 21.80 -1.61
CA GLU A 2 -16.91 20.89 -0.82
C GLU A 2 -16.22 19.52 -0.68
N PRO A 3 -16.60 18.66 0.30
CA PRO A 3 -15.90 17.40 0.58
C PRO A 3 -15.77 16.51 -0.65
N LEU A 4 -16.88 16.28 -1.36
CA LEU A 4 -16.91 15.45 -2.56
C LEU A 4 -16.06 16.05 -3.70
N GLY A 5 -16.05 17.37 -3.83
CA GLY A 5 -15.20 18.05 -4.83
C GLY A 5 -13.71 17.85 -4.55
N THR A 6 -13.32 17.95 -3.28
CA THR A 6 -11.94 17.66 -2.83
C THR A 6 -11.56 16.22 -3.14
N LEU A 7 -12.45 15.26 -2.84
CA LEU A 7 -12.24 13.84 -3.14
C LEU A 7 -12.08 13.60 -4.64
N ILE A 8 -12.98 14.14 -5.48
CA ILE A 8 -12.88 13.97 -6.94
C ILE A 8 -11.57 14.54 -7.47
N GLU A 9 -11.15 15.72 -7.01
CA GLU A 9 -9.85 16.28 -7.42
C GLU A 9 -8.67 15.39 -7.00
N TYR A 10 -8.73 14.81 -5.80
CA TYR A 10 -7.71 13.90 -5.31
C TYR A 10 -7.64 12.61 -6.11
N LEU A 11 -8.80 12.00 -6.40
CA LEU A 11 -8.90 10.80 -7.22
C LEU A 11 -8.38 11.06 -8.63
N ARG A 12 -8.71 12.21 -9.23
CA ARG A 12 -8.22 12.61 -10.55
C ARG A 12 -6.71 12.78 -10.58
N ALA A 13 -6.16 13.48 -9.59
CA ALA A 13 -4.72 13.66 -9.49
C ALA A 13 -3.99 12.33 -9.25
N SER A 14 -4.56 11.45 -8.41
CA SER A 14 -3.98 10.14 -8.11
C SER A 14 -4.02 9.19 -9.31
N TYR A 15 -5.15 9.12 -10.02
CA TYR A 15 -5.30 8.33 -11.26
C TYR A 15 -4.31 8.80 -12.34
N ALA A 16 -4.15 10.12 -12.49
CA ALA A 16 -3.21 10.69 -13.45
C ALA A 16 -1.74 10.56 -13.03
N ARG A 17 -1.44 9.97 -11.87
CA ARG A 17 -0.13 9.98 -11.22
C ARG A 17 0.48 11.38 -11.08
N ASP A 18 -0.38 12.40 -10.97
CA ASP A 18 -0.02 13.78 -10.66
C ASP A 18 0.13 13.94 -9.15
N TYR A 19 1.10 13.23 -8.58
CA TYR A 19 1.23 13.10 -7.14
C TYR A 19 1.58 14.41 -6.44
N LYS A 20 2.20 15.37 -7.15
CA LYS A 20 2.38 16.73 -6.63
C LYS A 20 1.04 17.43 -6.41
N ARG A 21 0.10 17.29 -7.36
CA ARG A 21 -1.25 17.84 -7.20
C ARG A 21 -2.04 17.09 -6.13
N ALA A 22 -1.98 15.77 -6.11
CA ALA A 22 -2.65 14.94 -5.10
C ALA A 22 -2.16 15.29 -3.69
N TYR A 23 -0.85 15.46 -3.51
CA TYR A 23 -0.23 15.77 -2.21
C TYR A 23 -0.78 17.06 -1.58
N ARG A 24 -1.08 18.09 -2.38
CA ARG A 24 -1.64 19.37 -1.89
C ARG A 24 -3.05 19.23 -1.32
N LEU A 25 -3.76 18.16 -1.67
CA LEU A 25 -5.11 17.85 -1.19
C LEU A 25 -5.08 17.01 0.10
N ILE A 26 -3.92 16.48 0.49
CA ILE A 26 -3.72 15.70 1.71
C ILE A 26 -3.65 16.62 2.93
N SER A 27 -4.12 16.13 4.08
CA SER A 27 -4.13 16.83 5.36
C SER A 27 -2.73 17.30 5.78
N ALA A 28 -2.64 18.42 6.50
CA ALA A 28 -1.42 18.87 7.14
C ALA A 28 -0.92 17.85 8.19
N GLU A 29 -1.83 17.13 8.85
CA GLU A 29 -1.51 16.05 9.79
C GLU A 29 -0.65 14.98 9.11
N ASP A 30 -1.11 14.45 7.98
CA ASP A 30 -0.36 13.46 7.19
C ASP A 30 0.93 14.08 6.63
N ARG A 31 0.85 15.28 6.04
CA ARG A 31 2.02 15.93 5.41
C ARG A 31 3.18 16.24 6.35
N ARG A 32 2.95 16.27 7.68
CA ARG A 32 4.04 16.38 8.68
C ARG A 32 4.88 15.11 8.79
N LEU A 33 4.32 13.95 8.44
CA LEU A 33 4.97 12.65 8.55
C LEU A 33 5.71 12.26 7.27
N LYS A 34 5.21 12.70 6.11
CA LYS A 34 5.83 12.40 4.81
C LYS A 34 5.76 13.61 3.89
N ASP A 35 6.95 14.05 3.46
CA ASP A 35 7.09 15.21 2.58
C ASP A 35 6.67 14.92 1.12
N GLU A 36 6.48 15.97 0.32
CA GLU A 36 6.05 15.86 -1.08
C GLU A 36 7.05 15.03 -1.90
N LYS A 37 8.35 15.24 -1.67
CA LYS A 37 9.41 14.60 -2.46
C LYS A 37 9.38 13.09 -2.28
N THR A 38 9.28 12.64 -1.04
CA THR A 38 9.18 11.22 -0.67
C THR A 38 7.89 10.62 -1.20
N PHE A 39 6.75 11.30 -0.99
CA PHE A 39 5.45 10.85 -1.49
C PHE A 39 5.43 10.62 -3.02
N VAL A 40 6.05 11.53 -3.78
CA VAL A 40 6.16 11.46 -5.25
C VAL A 40 7.13 10.38 -5.69
N ALA A 41 8.31 10.29 -5.05
CA ALA A 41 9.35 9.32 -5.43
C ALA A 41 8.89 7.88 -5.23
N GLU A 42 8.20 7.59 -4.12
CA GLU A 42 7.66 6.25 -3.81
C GLU A 42 6.66 5.73 -4.83
N ARG A 43 5.93 6.62 -5.53
CA ARG A 43 4.81 6.24 -6.39
C ARG A 43 5.11 6.37 -7.89
N GLY A 44 6.16 7.11 -8.23
CA GLY A 44 6.52 7.46 -9.61
C GLY A 44 5.47 8.34 -10.27
N ALA A 45 5.75 9.63 -10.46
CA ALA A 45 4.81 10.52 -11.16
C ALA A 45 4.99 10.43 -12.67
N PHE A 46 3.87 10.43 -13.42
CA PHE A 46 3.93 10.62 -14.87
C PHE A 46 4.36 12.04 -15.21
N THR A 47 5.03 12.18 -16.35
CA THR A 47 5.46 13.44 -16.94
C THR A 47 5.08 13.52 -18.42
N GLY A 48 5.26 14.69 -19.02
CA GLY A 48 5.06 14.90 -20.45
C GLY A 48 3.65 14.59 -20.95
N PHE A 49 3.58 13.96 -22.13
CA PHE A 49 2.34 13.55 -22.77
C PHE A 49 1.62 12.43 -22.00
N THR A 50 2.36 11.52 -21.37
CA THR A 50 1.78 10.45 -20.54
C THR A 50 0.88 11.03 -19.44
N LEU A 51 1.35 12.09 -18.76
CA LEU A 51 0.57 12.82 -17.77
C LEU A 51 -0.68 13.51 -18.40
N GLU A 52 -0.55 14.09 -19.60
CA GLU A 52 -1.70 14.70 -20.29
C GLU A 52 -2.78 13.65 -20.60
N ALA A 53 -2.39 12.52 -21.20
CA ALA A 53 -3.30 11.42 -21.52
C ALA A 53 -4.02 10.89 -20.28
N ALA A 54 -3.29 10.71 -19.18
CA ALA A 54 -3.86 10.25 -17.91
C ALA A 54 -4.84 11.28 -17.30
N ARG A 55 -4.54 12.58 -17.41
CA ARG A 55 -5.45 13.66 -16.98
C ARG A 55 -6.74 13.70 -17.79
N ILE A 56 -6.67 13.53 -19.11
CA ILE A 56 -7.86 13.46 -19.98
C ILE A 56 -8.80 12.34 -19.52
N LEU A 57 -8.24 11.16 -19.24
CA LEU A 57 -9.02 10.02 -18.75
C LEU A 57 -9.57 10.28 -17.34
N ALA A 58 -8.78 10.90 -16.46
CA ALA A 58 -9.20 11.24 -15.11
C ALA A 58 -10.44 12.15 -15.10
N GLU A 59 -10.65 13.01 -16.11
CA GLU A 59 -11.85 13.85 -16.20
C GLU A 59 -13.15 13.02 -16.19
N SER A 60 -13.13 11.79 -16.71
CA SER A 60 -14.27 10.86 -16.73
C SER A 60 -14.57 10.19 -15.39
N ILE A 61 -13.71 10.37 -14.37
CA ILE A 61 -13.93 9.82 -13.04
C ILE A 61 -15.22 10.41 -12.46
N ARG A 62 -16.08 9.51 -11.97
CA ARG A 62 -17.33 9.85 -11.27
C ARG A 62 -17.30 9.28 -9.86
N ALA A 63 -17.79 10.09 -8.92
CA ALA A 63 -18.00 9.68 -7.54
C ALA A 63 -19.39 10.16 -7.10
N THR A 64 -20.20 9.23 -6.61
CA THR A 64 -21.54 9.53 -6.09
C THR A 64 -21.57 9.16 -4.61
N PRO A 65 -21.90 10.10 -3.69
CA PRO A 65 -21.97 9.80 -2.28
C PRO A 65 -23.09 8.81 -1.98
N ILE A 66 -22.78 7.79 -1.18
CA ILE A 66 -23.72 6.79 -0.67
C ILE A 66 -24.08 7.10 0.79
N ASP A 67 -23.07 7.42 1.60
CA ASP A 67 -23.21 7.75 3.01
C ASP A 67 -22.16 8.80 3.40
N ALA A 68 -22.52 9.70 4.31
CA ALA A 68 -21.65 10.76 4.80
C ALA A 68 -21.89 10.96 6.30
N ARG A 69 -20.83 10.84 7.08
CA ARG A 69 -20.86 11.06 8.53
C ARG A 69 -19.86 12.13 8.89
N GLU A 70 -20.36 13.27 9.35
CA GLU A 70 -19.56 14.38 9.83
C GLU A 70 -19.51 14.37 11.36
N SER A 71 -18.32 14.57 11.92
CA SER A 71 -18.06 14.68 13.34
C SER A 71 -17.04 15.78 13.58
N GLY A 72 -17.53 16.97 13.92
CA GLY A 72 -16.71 18.18 14.04
C GLY A 72 -16.01 18.49 12.73
N ASP A 73 -14.68 18.60 12.77
CA ASP A 73 -13.85 18.86 11.59
C ASP A 73 -13.50 17.61 10.77
N ARG A 74 -14.06 16.44 11.11
CA ARG A 74 -13.80 15.18 10.39
C ARG A 74 -15.04 14.70 9.65
N MET A 75 -14.83 14.08 8.50
CA MET A 75 -15.89 13.44 7.73
C MET A 75 -15.43 12.08 7.22
N THR A 76 -16.28 11.08 7.36
CA THR A 76 -16.18 9.80 6.65
C THR A 76 -17.20 9.80 5.52
N LEU A 77 -16.72 9.64 4.29
CA LEU A 77 -17.52 9.70 3.08
C LEU A 77 -17.42 8.36 2.35
N LYS A 78 -18.53 7.62 2.29
CA LYS A 78 -18.65 6.43 1.45
C LYS A 78 -19.20 6.84 0.09
N VAL A 79 -18.55 6.43 -0.98
CA VAL A 79 -18.90 6.79 -2.36
C VAL A 79 -18.98 5.55 -3.25
N ARG A 80 -19.85 5.60 -4.25
CA ARG A 80 -19.77 4.74 -5.44
C ARG A 80 -18.84 5.42 -6.44
N LEU A 81 -17.80 4.73 -6.85
CA LEU A 81 -16.83 5.20 -7.83
C LEU A 81 -17.07 4.53 -9.19
N ALA A 82 -16.84 5.30 -10.24
CA ALA A 82 -16.57 4.79 -11.57
C ALA A 82 -15.29 5.43 -12.09
N LEU A 83 -14.29 4.60 -12.38
CA LEU A 83 -12.96 5.02 -12.83
C LEU A 83 -12.68 4.39 -14.20
N PRO A 84 -11.94 5.06 -15.10
CA PRO A 84 -11.50 4.40 -16.32
C PRO A 84 -10.63 3.18 -15.99
N ASP A 85 -10.86 2.06 -16.68
CA ASP A 85 -10.14 0.82 -16.45
C ASP A 85 -8.76 0.89 -17.11
N ALA A 86 -7.74 1.23 -16.32
CA ALA A 86 -6.38 1.40 -16.81
C ALA A 86 -5.81 0.15 -17.50
N ASN A 87 -6.24 -1.05 -17.09
CA ASN A 87 -5.77 -2.31 -17.67
C ASN A 87 -6.38 -2.53 -19.07
N LYS A 88 -7.68 -2.26 -19.24
CA LYS A 88 -8.32 -2.31 -20.56
C LYS A 88 -7.86 -1.20 -21.50
N LEU A 89 -7.45 -0.07 -20.95
CA LEU A 89 -6.88 1.05 -21.70
C LEU A 89 -5.38 0.85 -22.02
N ALA A 90 -4.70 -0.10 -21.38
CA ALA A 90 -3.26 -0.27 -21.54
C ALA A 90 -2.83 -0.55 -22.99
N PRO A 91 -3.48 -1.42 -23.79
CA PRO A 91 -3.04 -1.71 -25.17
C PRO A 91 -3.03 -0.47 -26.08
N GLN A 92 -4.03 0.40 -25.96
CA GLN A 92 -4.12 1.65 -26.73
C GLN A 92 -3.18 2.76 -26.22
N LEU A 93 -2.62 2.59 -25.02
CA LEU A 93 -1.67 3.49 -24.36
C LEU A 93 -0.30 2.86 -24.20
N LEU A 94 0.07 1.94 -25.10
CA LEU A 94 1.40 1.31 -25.13
C LEU A 94 1.81 0.66 -23.80
N GLY A 95 0.86 0.10 -23.07
CA GLY A 95 1.09 -0.49 -21.75
C GLY A 95 1.32 0.52 -20.63
N TRP A 96 0.98 1.79 -20.84
CA TRP A 96 1.37 2.91 -19.98
C TRP A 96 2.87 3.12 -19.87
N ASP A 97 3.63 2.66 -20.87
CA ASP A 97 5.06 2.91 -20.99
C ASP A 97 5.29 4.41 -21.23
N GLU A 98 5.78 5.08 -20.19
CA GLU A 98 5.94 6.53 -20.19
C GLU A 98 6.96 7.00 -21.23
N GLU A 99 8.06 6.28 -21.41
CA GLU A 99 9.11 6.63 -22.36
C GLU A 99 8.55 6.59 -23.79
N ARG A 100 7.86 5.50 -24.13
CA ARG A 100 7.29 5.32 -25.48
C ARG A 100 6.17 6.31 -25.76
N LEU A 101 5.30 6.60 -24.80
CA LEU A 101 4.23 7.58 -24.95
C LEU A 101 4.78 9.00 -25.13
N ASN A 102 5.79 9.38 -24.34
CA ASN A 102 6.42 10.68 -24.44
C ASN A 102 7.24 10.85 -25.73
N ALA A 103 7.77 9.74 -26.28
CA ALA A 103 8.52 9.73 -27.54
C ALA A 103 7.63 9.78 -28.80
N LEU A 104 6.30 9.66 -28.67
CA LEU A 104 5.39 9.76 -29.82
C LEU A 104 5.56 11.10 -30.55
N PRO A 105 5.53 11.13 -31.89
CA PRO A 105 5.52 12.38 -32.64
C PRO A 105 4.34 13.28 -32.23
N ALA A 106 4.54 14.60 -32.25
CA ALA A 106 3.53 15.57 -31.81
C ALA A 106 2.18 15.46 -32.57
N GLY A 107 2.18 14.96 -33.80
CA GLY A 107 0.95 14.64 -34.54
C GLY A 107 0.19 13.47 -33.94
N GLU A 108 0.90 12.42 -33.55
CA GLU A 108 0.33 11.21 -32.93
C GLU A 108 -0.15 11.48 -31.51
N GLN A 109 0.61 12.25 -30.72
CA GLN A 109 0.19 12.71 -29.40
C GLN A 109 -1.15 13.46 -29.47
N ARG A 110 -1.27 14.43 -30.39
CA ARG A 110 -2.52 15.19 -30.60
C ARG A 110 -3.68 14.29 -31.03
N SER A 111 -3.44 13.38 -31.96
CA SER A 111 -4.45 12.43 -32.44
C SER A 111 -4.94 11.50 -31.31
N LEU A 112 -4.02 10.95 -30.52
CA LEU A 112 -4.36 10.12 -29.37
C LEU A 112 -5.13 10.90 -28.30
N ALA A 113 -4.66 12.10 -27.92
CA ALA A 113 -5.37 12.94 -26.96
C ALA A 113 -6.78 13.30 -27.42
N GLN A 114 -6.97 13.59 -28.72
CA GLN A 114 -8.28 13.84 -29.28
C GLN A 114 -9.19 12.61 -29.18
N ARG A 115 -8.70 11.42 -29.55
CA ARG A 115 -9.46 10.17 -29.42
C ARG A 115 -9.89 9.90 -27.97
N LEU A 116 -8.99 10.10 -27.00
CA LEU A 116 -9.33 9.93 -25.58
C LEU A 116 -10.43 10.90 -25.13
N ARG A 117 -10.33 12.18 -25.52
CA ARG A 117 -11.37 13.19 -25.21
C ARG A 117 -12.71 12.84 -25.88
N GLU A 118 -12.69 12.34 -27.10
CA GLU A 118 -13.90 11.91 -27.81
C GLU A 118 -14.55 10.69 -27.16
N SER A 119 -13.78 9.65 -26.80
CA SER A 119 -14.30 8.49 -26.07
C SER A 119 -14.88 8.88 -24.72
N SER A 120 -14.20 9.77 -23.99
CA SER A 120 -14.71 10.35 -22.72
C SER A 120 -16.07 11.03 -22.91
N ARG A 121 -16.19 11.91 -23.91
CA ARG A 121 -17.45 12.63 -24.21
C ARG A 121 -18.58 11.70 -24.65
N LYS A 122 -18.25 10.62 -25.37
CA LYS A 122 -19.22 9.60 -25.82
C LYS A 122 -19.56 8.56 -24.75
N ASN A 123 -18.95 8.63 -23.56
CA ASN A 123 -19.05 7.62 -22.51
C ASN A 123 -18.69 6.19 -22.98
N ASP A 124 -17.72 6.10 -23.91
CA ASP A 124 -17.27 4.85 -24.53
C ASP A 124 -15.95 4.34 -23.91
N LEU A 125 -15.55 4.90 -22.76
CA LEU A 125 -14.38 4.42 -22.04
C LEU A 125 -14.77 3.17 -21.23
N PRO A 126 -13.95 2.10 -21.25
CA PRO A 126 -14.12 1.02 -20.30
C PRO A 126 -13.93 1.56 -18.88
N MET A 127 -14.88 1.26 -18.00
CA MET A 127 -14.87 1.70 -16.60
C MET A 127 -14.80 0.48 -15.67
N ILE A 128 -14.21 0.68 -14.50
CA ILE A 128 -14.36 -0.16 -13.32
C ILE A 128 -15.20 0.60 -12.29
N GLU A 129 -16.10 -0.12 -11.63
CA GLU A 129 -16.98 0.44 -10.59
C GLU A 129 -16.74 -0.26 -9.26
N GLY A 130 -16.92 0.49 -8.17
CA GLY A 130 -16.71 -0.01 -6.82
C GLY A 130 -17.30 0.94 -5.78
N GLU A 131 -17.34 0.50 -4.53
CA GLU A 131 -17.66 1.36 -3.40
C GLU A 131 -16.42 1.54 -2.54
N GLU A 132 -16.13 2.78 -2.16
CA GLU A 132 -14.95 3.11 -1.36
C GLU A 132 -15.31 4.09 -0.25
N THR A 133 -14.54 4.04 0.84
CA THR A 133 -14.72 4.94 1.99
C THR A 133 -13.48 5.81 2.17
N PHE A 134 -13.70 7.12 2.26
CA PHE A 134 -12.64 8.11 2.42
C PHE A 134 -12.84 8.90 3.70
N ASN A 135 -11.73 9.22 4.37
CA ASN A 135 -11.72 10.14 5.49
C ASN A 135 -11.22 11.50 5.02
N LEU A 136 -11.89 12.54 5.50
CA LEU A 136 -11.54 13.93 5.25
C LEU A 136 -11.43 14.68 6.58
N ILE A 137 -10.60 15.71 6.59
CA ILE A 137 -10.45 16.66 7.68
C ILE A 137 -10.57 18.09 7.16
N ARG A 138 -11.23 18.95 7.93
CA ARG A 138 -11.43 20.36 7.61
C ARG A 138 -10.28 21.17 8.23
N GLU A 139 -9.48 21.80 7.40
CA GLU A 139 -8.34 22.63 7.79
C GLU A 139 -8.54 24.05 7.26
N ALA A 140 -8.57 25.04 8.14
CA ALA A 140 -8.76 26.45 7.78
C ALA A 140 -9.96 26.67 6.83
N GLY A 141 -11.06 25.94 7.03
CA GLY A 141 -12.27 26.04 6.21
C GLY A 141 -12.24 25.24 4.90
N HIS A 142 -11.18 24.48 4.63
CA HIS A 142 -11.05 23.64 3.44
C HIS A 142 -10.96 22.16 3.81
N TRP A 143 -11.70 21.31 3.10
CA TRP A 143 -11.55 19.88 3.24
C TRP A 143 -10.22 19.40 2.65
N LYS A 144 -9.64 18.41 3.30
CA LYS A 144 -8.43 17.69 2.92
C LYS A 144 -8.64 16.19 3.07
N ILE A 145 -7.97 15.41 2.24
CA ILE A 145 -7.94 13.96 2.37
C ILE A 145 -7.09 13.59 3.58
N HIS A 146 -7.68 12.82 4.48
CA HIS A 146 -6.98 12.26 5.62
C HIS A 146 -6.69 10.79 5.33
N LEU A 147 -5.42 10.48 5.09
CA LEU A 147 -4.94 9.14 4.75
C LEU A 147 -4.55 8.33 5.98
N ASP A 148 -4.46 9.00 7.13
CA ASP A 148 -4.11 8.41 8.41
C ASP A 148 -2.72 7.76 8.39
N TRP A 149 -1.73 8.52 7.92
CA TRP A 149 -0.35 8.07 7.91
C TRP A 149 0.18 7.84 9.33
N ALA A 150 -0.39 8.49 10.34
CA ALA A 150 0.01 8.30 11.73
C ALA A 150 -0.28 6.88 12.25
N GLU A 151 -1.35 6.22 11.78
CA GLU A 151 -1.71 4.87 12.25
C GLU A 151 -0.72 3.77 11.84
N GLY A 152 0.05 4.01 10.76
CA GLY A 152 1.01 3.06 10.20
C GLY A 152 0.37 1.78 9.66
N VAL A 153 1.21 0.81 9.30
CA VAL A 153 0.75 -0.54 8.94
C VAL A 153 0.96 -1.46 10.13
N LYS A 154 -0.10 -2.17 10.49
CA LYS A 154 -0.07 -3.19 11.54
C LYS A 154 0.50 -4.48 10.98
N VAL A 155 1.66 -4.90 11.46
CA VAL A 155 2.27 -6.19 11.13
C VAL A 155 2.04 -7.13 12.30
N ALA A 156 1.21 -8.15 12.09
CA ALA A 156 0.93 -9.18 13.08
C ALA A 156 1.83 -10.39 12.86
N PHE A 157 2.35 -10.97 13.93
CA PHE A 157 3.27 -12.09 13.91
C PHE A 157 2.61 -13.29 14.59
N ARG A 158 2.72 -14.48 13.98
CA ARG A 158 2.16 -15.70 14.54
C ARG A 158 3.16 -16.85 14.45
N PRO A 159 3.41 -17.60 15.54
CA PRO A 159 4.24 -18.78 15.46
C PRO A 159 3.43 -19.95 14.86
N VAL A 160 4.09 -20.74 14.02
CA VAL A 160 3.52 -21.96 13.43
C VAL A 160 4.48 -23.11 13.71
N VAL A 161 4.07 -24.01 14.60
CA VAL A 161 4.84 -25.21 14.98
C VAL A 161 4.15 -26.44 14.40
N PRO A 162 4.88 -27.31 13.66
CA PRO A 162 4.33 -28.58 13.19
C PRO A 162 3.81 -29.45 14.34
N ALA A 163 2.68 -30.11 14.12
CA ALA A 163 2.07 -30.97 15.13
C ALA A 163 3.04 -32.07 15.59
N GLY A 164 3.11 -32.28 16.90
CA GLY A 164 3.96 -33.31 17.52
C GLY A 164 5.43 -32.90 17.71
N VAL A 165 5.85 -31.72 17.24
CA VAL A 165 7.18 -31.19 17.54
C VAL A 165 7.17 -30.54 18.93
N PRO A 166 8.01 -30.97 19.89
CA PRO A 166 7.98 -30.45 21.26
C PRO A 166 8.77 -29.14 21.40
N ILE A 167 8.57 -28.22 20.45
CA ILE A 167 9.12 -26.86 20.49
C ILE A 167 7.99 -25.88 20.80
N GLU A 168 8.23 -25.02 21.77
CA GLU A 168 7.37 -23.87 22.05
C GLU A 168 7.99 -22.61 21.42
N LEU A 169 7.17 -21.87 20.71
CA LEU A 169 7.52 -20.58 20.11
C LEU A 169 6.64 -19.50 20.69
N LYS A 170 7.24 -18.45 21.22
CA LYS A 170 6.54 -17.31 21.80
C LYS A 170 7.11 -16.00 21.25
N LEU A 171 6.26 -15.23 20.58
CA LEU A 171 6.60 -13.88 20.15
C LEU A 171 6.39 -12.90 21.30
N LEU A 172 7.42 -12.12 21.60
CA LEU A 172 7.33 -11.09 22.65
C LEU A 172 6.53 -9.87 22.19
N GLN A 173 6.60 -9.57 20.88
CA GLN A 173 5.79 -8.57 20.21
C GLN A 173 4.99 -9.25 19.08
N PRO A 174 3.81 -9.83 19.37
CA PRO A 174 2.99 -10.47 18.34
C PRO A 174 2.38 -9.47 17.36
N GLU A 175 2.56 -8.17 17.59
CA GLU A 175 2.06 -7.10 16.75
C GLU A 175 2.98 -5.89 16.85
N VAL A 176 3.30 -5.30 15.70
CA VAL A 176 4.04 -4.03 15.59
C VAL A 176 3.30 -3.11 14.64
N ARG A 177 3.15 -1.84 15.02
CA ARG A 177 2.75 -0.77 14.08
C ARG A 177 4.02 -0.17 13.51
N SER A 178 4.19 -0.25 12.19
CA SER A 178 5.36 0.24 11.49
C SER A 178 4.99 1.31 10.47
N GLN A 179 5.84 2.33 10.38
CA GLN A 179 5.78 3.32 9.32
C GLN A 179 6.67 2.87 8.14
N PRO A 180 6.24 3.12 6.88
CA PRO A 180 7.10 2.90 5.73
C PRO A 180 8.43 3.66 5.89
N GLY A 181 9.55 2.99 5.66
CA GLY A 181 10.89 3.57 5.77
C GLY A 181 11.55 3.42 7.14
N GLU A 182 10.89 2.82 8.13
CA GLU A 182 11.45 2.59 9.47
C GLU A 182 11.65 1.10 9.75
N PRO A 183 12.90 0.65 9.99
CA PRO A 183 13.16 -0.71 10.47
C PRO A 183 12.57 -0.94 11.86
N PHE A 184 12.11 -2.16 12.13
CA PHE A 184 11.60 -2.55 13.43
C PHE A 184 11.96 -3.99 13.79
N ASN A 185 12.04 -4.28 15.09
CA ASN A 185 12.50 -5.56 15.61
C ASN A 185 11.34 -6.38 16.19
N VAL A 186 11.45 -7.70 16.06
CA VAL A 186 10.55 -8.68 16.67
C VAL A 186 11.39 -9.76 17.36
N ALA A 187 11.16 -9.96 18.65
CA ALA A 187 11.82 -10.99 19.43
C ALA A 187 10.96 -12.26 19.51
N LEU A 188 11.59 -13.39 19.25
CA LEU A 188 11.04 -14.73 19.32
C LEU A 188 11.78 -15.50 20.41
N GLN A 189 11.04 -15.94 21.42
CA GLN A 189 11.50 -16.89 22.41
C GLN A 189 11.19 -18.31 21.94
N VAL A 190 12.16 -19.20 22.06
CA VAL A 190 12.12 -20.57 21.57
C VAL A 190 12.52 -21.50 22.70
N LYS A 191 11.72 -22.55 22.95
CA LYS A 191 12.02 -23.53 23.97
C LYS A 191 11.85 -24.96 23.48
N ASN A 192 12.85 -25.80 23.74
CA ASN A 192 12.72 -27.23 23.52
C ASN A 192 12.15 -27.91 24.77
N ASN A 193 10.86 -28.28 24.73
CA ASN A 193 10.15 -29.01 25.78
C ASN A 193 10.31 -30.54 25.63
N GLY A 194 11.07 -31.01 24.64
CA GLY A 194 11.35 -32.41 24.38
C GLY A 194 12.49 -32.98 25.24
N LYS A 195 12.77 -34.27 25.03
CA LYS A 195 13.85 -35.00 25.71
C LYS A 195 15.12 -35.13 24.87
N ASP A 196 15.02 -34.84 23.58
CA ASP A 196 16.11 -34.96 22.61
C ASP A 196 16.49 -33.59 22.03
N PRO A 197 17.76 -33.40 21.63
CA PRO A 197 18.15 -32.20 20.89
C PRO A 197 17.40 -32.09 19.57
N ILE A 198 16.93 -30.89 19.23
CA ILE A 198 16.23 -30.59 17.98
C ILE A 198 17.04 -29.58 17.18
N VAL A 199 17.26 -29.86 15.89
CA VAL A 199 17.84 -28.89 14.97
C VAL A 199 16.70 -28.29 14.16
N ALA A 200 16.56 -26.96 14.20
CA ALA A 200 15.48 -26.28 13.52
C ALA A 200 15.92 -24.89 13.02
N ARG A 201 15.09 -24.28 12.18
CA ARG A 201 15.19 -22.87 11.78
C ARG A 201 13.78 -22.28 11.62
N ILE A 202 13.69 -20.97 11.44
CA ILE A 202 12.43 -20.29 11.13
C ILE A 202 12.35 -19.94 9.64
N GLY A 203 11.22 -20.24 9.03
CA GLY A 203 10.77 -19.68 7.77
C GLY A 203 9.75 -18.56 8.01
N HIS A 204 9.64 -17.63 7.07
CA HIS A 204 8.70 -16.51 7.15
C HIS A 204 7.75 -16.56 5.95
N ARG A 205 6.44 -16.55 6.22
CA ARG A 205 5.41 -16.37 5.20
C ARG A 205 4.66 -15.08 5.48
N VAL A 206 4.64 -14.18 4.50
CA VAL A 206 3.92 -12.90 4.57
C VAL A 206 2.58 -13.02 3.84
N GLU A 207 1.52 -12.52 4.45
CA GLU A 207 0.18 -12.43 3.89
C GLU A 207 -0.38 -11.00 4.07
N PRO A 208 -1.15 -10.47 3.11
CA PRO A 208 -1.43 -11.04 1.78
C PRO A 208 -0.17 -11.19 0.90
N TYR A 209 -0.15 -12.22 0.05
CA TYR A 209 1.04 -12.60 -0.71
C TYR A 209 1.47 -11.51 -1.70
N GLU A 210 0.50 -10.80 -2.28
CA GLU A 210 0.71 -9.68 -3.20
C GLU A 210 1.47 -8.51 -2.58
N TYR A 211 1.55 -8.44 -1.24
CA TYR A 211 2.26 -7.38 -0.52
C TYR A 211 3.56 -7.85 0.13
N ARG A 212 3.96 -9.10 -0.10
CA ARG A 212 5.18 -9.66 0.51
C ARG A 212 6.43 -8.84 0.18
N ASP A 213 6.52 -8.33 -1.05
CA ASP A 213 7.71 -7.62 -1.56
C ASP A 213 7.80 -6.19 -0.98
N HIS A 214 6.84 -5.78 -0.17
CA HIS A 214 6.89 -4.53 0.58
C HIS A 214 7.38 -4.70 2.03
N LEU A 215 7.52 -5.93 2.53
CA LEU A 215 8.02 -6.20 3.88
C LEU A 215 9.33 -6.98 3.78
N ASP A 216 10.44 -6.26 3.85
CA ASP A 216 11.78 -6.83 3.80
C ASP A 216 12.16 -7.42 5.15
N LEU A 217 12.70 -8.64 5.13
CA LEU A 217 13.41 -9.22 6.27
C LEU A 217 14.89 -8.86 6.15
N LEU A 218 15.34 -7.89 6.92
CA LEU A 218 16.73 -7.43 6.90
C LEU A 218 17.67 -8.40 7.63
N GLU A 219 17.22 -8.93 8.75
CA GLU A 219 17.98 -9.85 9.58
C GLU A 219 17.04 -10.81 10.32
N CYS A 220 17.44 -12.06 10.48
CA CYS A 220 16.77 -13.01 11.37
C CYS A 220 17.79 -13.88 12.09
N GLY A 221 17.89 -13.71 13.40
CA GLY A 221 18.79 -14.48 14.26
C GLY A 221 18.51 -15.98 14.29
N PHE A 222 17.33 -16.41 13.82
CA PHE A 222 16.95 -17.82 13.71
C PHE A 222 16.73 -18.28 12.25
N LEU A 223 17.34 -17.58 11.29
CA LEU A 223 17.26 -17.91 9.87
C LEU A 223 18.03 -19.19 9.55
N LEU A 224 19.20 -19.35 10.17
CA LEU A 224 20.06 -20.51 10.02
C LEU A 224 19.67 -21.61 11.01
N PRO A 225 19.96 -22.89 10.69
CA PRO A 225 19.73 -24.00 11.60
C PRO A 225 20.43 -23.80 12.96
N VAL A 226 19.66 -23.88 14.04
CA VAL A 226 20.17 -23.89 15.43
C VAL A 226 19.84 -25.23 16.07
N ARG A 227 20.77 -25.74 16.88
CA ARG A 227 20.58 -26.94 17.69
C ARG A 227 20.12 -26.53 19.09
N LEU A 228 18.90 -26.91 19.44
CA LEU A 228 18.27 -26.64 20.74
C LEU A 228 18.35 -27.90 21.62
N LEU A 229 19.07 -27.83 22.73
CA LEU A 229 19.16 -28.92 23.72
C LEU A 229 17.85 -29.10 24.49
N PRO A 230 17.60 -30.28 25.08
CA PRO A 230 16.44 -30.51 25.94
C PRO A 230 16.33 -29.46 27.06
N GLY A 231 15.18 -28.80 27.17
CA GLY A 231 14.93 -27.74 28.15
C GLY A 231 15.57 -26.39 27.84
N GLN A 232 16.38 -26.27 26.76
CA GLN A 232 16.99 -25.00 26.37
C GLN A 232 15.93 -24.00 25.94
N GLU A 233 16.08 -22.78 26.44
CA GLU A 233 15.25 -21.63 26.12
C GLU A 233 16.16 -20.50 25.63
N GLU A 234 15.89 -19.97 24.44
CA GLU A 234 16.73 -18.99 23.77
C GLU A 234 15.87 -17.94 23.07
N GLU A 235 16.38 -16.72 22.98
CA GLU A 235 15.71 -15.60 22.32
C GLU A 235 16.46 -15.25 21.03
N PHE A 236 15.70 -15.08 19.95
CA PHE A 236 16.21 -14.63 18.66
C PHE A 236 15.47 -13.37 18.22
N THR A 237 16.19 -12.44 17.62
CA THR A 237 15.60 -11.20 17.07
C THR A 237 15.55 -11.28 15.55
N SER A 238 14.47 -10.78 14.97
CA SER A 238 14.36 -10.49 13.55
C SER A 238 14.13 -8.99 13.33
N THR A 239 14.78 -8.44 12.31
CA THR A 239 14.66 -7.03 11.90
C THR A 239 13.91 -6.97 10.57
N TYR A 240 12.80 -6.26 10.56
CA TYR A 240 11.97 -6.02 9.37
C TYR A 240 12.08 -4.58 8.91
N PHE A 241 11.81 -4.35 7.64
CA PHE A 241 11.69 -3.03 7.06
C PHE A 241 10.47 -3.00 6.15
N LEU A 242 9.58 -2.05 6.41
CA LEU A 242 8.42 -1.81 5.57
C LEU A 242 8.81 -0.81 4.47
N GLY A 243 8.86 -1.28 3.23
CA GLY A 243 9.21 -0.48 2.06
C GLY A 243 8.21 0.62 1.75
N GLY A 244 8.66 1.60 0.97
CA GLY A 244 7.81 2.65 0.41
C GLY A 244 6.86 2.12 -0.68
N GLY A 245 5.97 2.99 -1.17
CA GLY A 245 5.09 2.65 -2.30
C GLY A 245 3.93 1.70 -1.96
N LEU A 246 3.58 1.56 -0.68
CA LEU A 246 2.45 0.75 -0.25
C LEU A 246 1.12 1.24 -0.87
N PRO A 247 0.20 0.31 -1.18
CA PRO A 247 -1.19 0.66 -1.50
C PRO A 247 -1.83 1.51 -0.40
N GLN A 248 -2.72 2.42 -0.80
CA GLN A 248 -3.32 3.39 0.14
C GLN A 248 -4.23 2.75 1.18
N ASP A 249 -4.72 1.55 0.91
CA ASP A 249 -5.65 0.74 1.70
C ASP A 249 -4.95 -0.34 2.53
N LEU A 250 -3.65 -0.58 2.32
CA LEU A 250 -2.91 -1.54 3.13
C LEU A 250 -2.82 -1.02 4.56
N ARG A 251 -3.51 -1.70 5.48
CA ARG A 251 -3.50 -1.39 6.92
C ARG A 251 -2.91 -2.53 7.75
N ARG A 252 -2.81 -3.73 7.17
CA ARG A 252 -2.39 -4.92 7.89
C ARG A 252 -1.61 -5.90 7.03
N LEU A 253 -0.55 -6.45 7.62
CA LEU A 253 0.17 -7.63 7.14
C LEU A 253 0.18 -8.70 8.25
N GLU A 254 0.25 -9.96 7.87
CA GLU A 254 0.51 -11.08 8.77
C GLU A 254 1.80 -11.80 8.37
N VAL A 255 2.63 -12.13 9.36
CA VAL A 255 3.86 -12.90 9.17
C VAL A 255 3.78 -14.17 10.01
N SER A 256 3.75 -15.32 9.35
CA SER A 256 3.87 -16.63 10.00
C SER A 256 5.34 -16.96 10.23
N TYR A 257 5.72 -17.27 11.47
CA TYR A 257 7.03 -17.81 11.85
C TYR A 257 6.94 -19.32 11.87
N GLU A 258 7.33 -19.94 10.76
CA GLU A 258 7.17 -21.37 10.55
C GLU A 258 8.40 -22.13 11.02
N LEU A 259 8.22 -22.97 12.03
CA LEU A 259 9.28 -23.85 12.49
C LEU A 259 9.55 -24.95 11.46
N VAL A 260 10.78 -24.99 10.96
CA VAL A 260 11.27 -26.05 10.07
C VAL A 260 12.25 -26.90 10.86
N VAL A 261 11.84 -28.11 11.24
CA VAL A 261 12.70 -29.11 11.86
C VAL A 261 13.54 -29.78 10.78
N LEU A 262 14.83 -29.99 11.07
CA LEU A 262 15.78 -30.62 10.17
C LEU A 262 16.18 -31.97 10.77
N HIS A 263 16.17 -33.00 9.92
CA HIS A 263 16.55 -34.37 10.25
C HIS A 263 17.97 -34.67 9.80
#